data_AF-A0A8B6ZL86-F1
#
_entry.id   AF-A0A8B6ZL86-F1
#
_cell.length_a   1.000
_cell.length_b   1.000
_cell.length_c   1.000
_cell.angle_alpha   90.00
_cell.angle_beta   90.00
_cell.angle_gamma   90.00
#
_symmetry.space_group_name_H-M   'P 1'
#
loop_
_entity.id
_entity.type
_entity.pdbx_description
1 polymer ?
#
loop_
_entity_poly.entity_id
_entity_poly.type
_entity_poly.pdbx_seq_one_letter_code
_entity_poly.pdbx_strand_id
1 'polypeptide(L)'
;MALAQELYGTPASKLDSFVAQWLLPSREWKEKVIKVVRTLEQFLRQEPFPGEHPLDQEVQVLKVVKVGSFGNGTVLRSAAEVELVLFLSCFHSFQEEAMYHHAVLRLIRKKVWHCRDLLAFKLKDLWVAHGVPNTLVLTIQTREIAELITITIVPAYRALGPLAPNFQPPPEVYVSLIKALIYPGNFSPSFSELQRNFVKHRPTKLKSLLKLVKHWYLERARDIQVTVEQYGYLDLILWVDPYEPIRKMKEKIWQSRGHSGLQRLSFQDPDSERQLLSSHCSLAYYGVFSHIHICLLETFSPEIQVFVKNPDGGSHAYAINPKDFILSLKEQIEDKLGMLRKQQQLTFQGQVLHDQVDFACYGIQDSDTLILSRKRA
;
A
#
# COMPACT_ATOMS: atom_id res chain seq x y z
N MET A 1 11.18 29.73 -7.78
CA MET A 1 10.81 28.37 -8.22
C MET A 1 9.39 28.14 -7.74
N ALA A 2 8.41 28.04 -8.65
CA ALA A 2 7.03 27.79 -8.24
C ALA A 2 6.96 26.41 -7.57
N LEU A 3 6.40 26.36 -6.35
CA LEU A 3 6.05 25.10 -5.67
C LEU A 3 5.29 24.22 -6.66
N ALA A 4 5.68 22.95 -6.77
CA ALA A 4 4.98 22.00 -7.63
C ALA A 4 3.51 22.01 -7.24
N GLN A 5 2.63 22.34 -8.17
CA GLN A 5 1.21 22.28 -7.91
C GLN A 5 0.87 20.83 -7.57
N GLU A 6 0.15 20.63 -6.46
CA GLU A 6 -0.26 19.31 -6.01
C GLU A 6 -1.54 18.87 -6.70
N LEU A 7 -1.68 17.57 -7.01
CA LEU A 7 -2.85 17.04 -7.71
C LEU A 7 -4.16 17.39 -6.98
N TYR A 8 -4.22 17.17 -5.66
CA TYR A 8 -5.40 17.47 -4.84
C TYR A 8 -5.73 18.96 -4.74
N GLY A 9 -4.73 19.85 -4.87
CA GLY A 9 -4.94 21.30 -4.94
C GLY A 9 -5.38 21.80 -6.32
N THR A 10 -5.57 20.90 -7.29
CA THR A 10 -5.94 21.25 -8.65
C THR A 10 -7.45 21.04 -8.87
N PRO A 11 -8.23 22.11 -9.14
CA PRO A 11 -9.65 21.98 -9.47
C PRO A 11 -9.88 21.03 -10.66
N ALA A 12 -10.99 20.30 -10.67
CA ALA A 12 -11.34 19.36 -11.73
C ALA A 12 -11.26 19.99 -13.14
N SER A 13 -11.68 21.24 -13.28
CA SER A 13 -11.61 22.01 -14.54
C SER A 13 -10.19 22.30 -15.04
N LYS A 14 -9.17 22.18 -14.18
CA LYS A 14 -7.75 22.45 -14.49
C LYS A 14 -6.91 21.17 -14.65
N LEU A 15 -7.48 19.98 -14.48
CA LEU A 15 -6.74 18.71 -14.55
C LEU A 15 -6.02 18.50 -15.89
N ASP A 16 -6.61 18.95 -17.00
CA ASP A 16 -5.94 18.89 -18.31
C ASP A 16 -4.67 19.74 -18.37
N SER A 17 -4.74 20.95 -17.82
CA SER A 17 -3.58 21.85 -17.74
C SER A 17 -2.52 21.26 -16.81
N PHE A 18 -2.94 20.64 -15.71
CA PHE A 18 -2.05 19.95 -14.80
C PHE A 18 -1.28 18.81 -15.48
N VAL A 19 -1.99 17.93 -16.21
CA VAL A 19 -1.34 16.86 -16.97
C VAL A 19 -0.31 17.43 -17.96
N ALA A 20 -0.69 18.47 -18.71
CA ALA A 20 0.16 19.06 -19.74
C ALA A 20 1.43 19.71 -19.18
N GLN A 21 1.33 20.41 -18.05
CA GLN A 21 2.41 21.21 -17.47
C GLN A 21 3.32 20.40 -16.53
N TRP A 22 2.74 19.47 -15.76
CA TRP A 22 3.45 18.80 -14.67
C TRP A 22 3.75 17.33 -14.94
N LEU A 23 2.90 16.62 -15.70
CA LEU A 23 3.05 15.17 -15.89
C LEU A 23 3.74 14.76 -17.18
N LEU A 24 3.65 15.56 -18.25
CA LEU A 24 4.28 15.23 -19.52
C LEU A 24 5.80 15.49 -19.47
N PRO A 25 6.64 14.51 -19.86
CA PRO A 25 8.07 14.78 -20.03
C PRO A 25 8.30 15.71 -21.22
N SER A 26 9.36 16.52 -21.16
CA SER A 26 9.74 17.39 -22.27
C SER A 26 10.19 16.56 -23.48
N ARG A 27 9.99 17.13 -24.67
CA ARG A 27 10.40 16.48 -25.93
C ARG A 27 11.90 16.21 -25.97
N GLU A 28 12.71 17.18 -25.55
CA GLU A 28 14.16 17.08 -25.51
C GLU A 28 14.62 15.97 -24.57
N TRP A 29 14.05 15.88 -23.36
CA TRP A 29 14.35 14.80 -22.43
C TRP A 29 14.04 13.43 -23.04
N LYS A 30 12.88 13.30 -23.70
CA LYS A 30 12.47 12.05 -24.33
C LYS A 30 13.41 11.64 -25.46
N GLU A 31 13.85 12.58 -26.30
CA GLU A 31 14.79 12.31 -27.39
C GLU A 31 16.14 11.82 -26.87
N LYS A 32 16.65 12.41 -25.78
CA LYS A 32 17.88 11.98 -25.11
C LYS A 32 17.76 10.57 -24.51
N VAL A 33 16.66 10.25 -23.82
CA VAL A 33 16.41 8.89 -23.30
C VAL A 33 16.31 7.88 -24.45
N ILE A 34 15.62 8.23 -25.55
CA ILE A 34 15.54 7.38 -26.74
C ILE A 34 16.94 7.09 -27.30
N LYS A 35 17.86 8.06 -27.31
CA LYS A 35 19.24 7.87 -27.78
C LYS A 35 19.98 6.81 -26.95
N VAL A 36 19.94 6.92 -25.61
CA VAL A 36 20.55 5.94 -24.70
C VAL A 36 19.98 4.54 -24.93
N VAL A 37 18.66 4.43 -25.01
CA VAL A 37 17.97 3.15 -25.23
C VAL A 37 18.32 2.56 -26.59
N ARG A 38 18.43 3.37 -27.66
CA ARG A 38 18.84 2.89 -28.99
C ARG A 38 20.26 2.33 -28.98
N THR A 39 21.20 2.99 -28.32
CA THR A 39 22.58 2.50 -28.20
C THR A 39 22.63 1.15 -27.50
N LEU A 40 21.89 1.01 -26.39
CA LEU A 40 21.75 -0.26 -25.67
C LEU A 40 21.09 -1.35 -26.53
N GLU A 41 19.99 -1.03 -27.22
CA GLU A 41 19.30 -1.94 -28.14
C GLU A 41 20.24 -2.44 -29.25
N GLN A 42 21.04 -1.56 -29.82
CA GLN A 42 22.01 -1.89 -30.88
C GLN A 42 23.12 -2.79 -30.34
N PHE A 43 23.72 -2.44 -29.20
CA PHE A 43 24.75 -3.24 -28.54
C PHE A 43 24.28 -4.66 -28.19
N LEU A 44 23.06 -4.77 -27.64
CA LEU A 44 22.50 -6.08 -27.30
C LEU A 44 22.32 -6.98 -28.53
N ARG A 45 22.02 -6.39 -29.69
CA ARG A 45 21.78 -7.12 -30.96
C ARG A 45 23.04 -7.45 -31.77
N GLN A 46 24.12 -6.69 -31.64
CA GLN A 46 25.27 -6.77 -32.56
C GLN A 46 26.13 -8.03 -32.38
N GLU A 47 26.33 -8.49 -31.14
CA GLU A 47 27.15 -9.68 -30.86
C GLU A 47 26.27 -10.78 -30.24
N PRO A 48 26.48 -12.07 -30.55
CA PRO A 48 25.89 -13.15 -29.76
C PRO A 48 26.46 -13.14 -28.33
N PHE A 49 25.68 -13.62 -27.35
CA PHE A 49 26.23 -13.93 -26.04
C PHE A 49 26.98 -15.26 -26.15
N PRO A 50 28.22 -15.34 -25.63
CA PRO A 50 28.95 -16.61 -25.62
C PRO A 50 28.14 -17.66 -24.86
N GLY A 51 28.09 -18.88 -25.39
CA GLY A 51 27.51 -20.01 -24.69
C GLY A 51 28.30 -20.29 -23.43
N GLU A 52 27.62 -20.27 -22.29
CA GLU A 52 28.18 -20.70 -21.00
C GLU A 52 27.21 -21.71 -20.39
N HIS A 53 27.75 -22.75 -19.77
CA HIS A 53 26.97 -23.77 -19.09
C HIS A 53 25.91 -23.13 -18.16
N PRO A 54 24.62 -23.48 -18.28
CA PRO A 54 24.05 -24.66 -18.97
C PRO A 54 23.59 -24.42 -20.43
N LEU A 55 23.88 -23.25 -21.00
CA LEU A 55 23.54 -22.88 -22.37
C LEU A 55 24.80 -23.09 -23.21
N ASP A 56 25.07 -24.33 -23.62
CA ASP A 56 26.26 -24.72 -24.40
C ASP A 56 26.22 -24.26 -25.88
N GLN A 57 25.39 -23.25 -26.18
CA GLN A 57 25.19 -22.67 -27.50
C GLN A 57 25.20 -21.13 -27.41
N GLU A 58 25.61 -20.48 -28.50
CA GLU A 58 25.55 -19.03 -28.61
C GLU A 58 24.10 -18.53 -28.52
N VAL A 59 23.86 -17.55 -27.64
CA VAL A 59 22.55 -16.94 -27.48
C VAL A 59 22.47 -15.68 -28.33
N GLN A 60 21.41 -15.54 -29.13
CA GLN A 60 21.18 -14.37 -29.97
C GLN A 60 19.94 -13.61 -29.51
N VAL A 61 19.98 -12.28 -29.64
CA VAL A 61 18.80 -11.43 -29.42
C VAL A 61 17.96 -11.42 -30.69
N LEU A 62 16.86 -12.17 -30.68
CA LEU A 62 15.90 -12.22 -31.79
C LEU A 62 15.14 -10.90 -31.95
N LYS A 63 14.78 -10.25 -30.83
CA LYS A 63 14.01 -9.02 -30.83
C LYS A 63 14.15 -8.28 -29.50
N VAL A 64 14.17 -6.95 -29.56
CA VAL A 64 14.09 -6.08 -28.37
C VAL A 64 12.83 -5.23 -28.46
N VAL A 65 12.08 -5.18 -27.38
CA VAL A 65 10.80 -4.47 -27.30
C VAL A 65 10.80 -3.52 -26.10
N LYS A 66 10.60 -2.23 -26.36
CA LYS A 66 10.28 -1.23 -25.33
C LYS A 66 8.86 -1.43 -24.82
N VAL A 67 8.74 -1.69 -23.52
CA VAL A 67 7.46 -1.93 -22.83
C VAL A 67 7.26 -0.91 -21.71
N GLY A 68 6.33 -1.17 -20.80
CA GLY A 68 5.99 -0.26 -19.72
C GLY A 68 5.53 1.12 -20.20
N SER A 69 5.73 2.10 -19.34
CA SER A 69 5.35 3.51 -19.53
C SER A 69 5.92 4.13 -20.80
N PHE A 70 7.18 3.80 -21.11
CA PHE A 70 7.89 4.32 -22.27
C PHE A 70 7.37 3.70 -23.57
N GLY A 71 7.14 2.38 -23.58
CA GLY A 71 6.65 1.64 -24.74
C GLY A 71 5.20 1.95 -25.13
N ASN A 72 4.34 2.23 -24.14
CA ASN A 72 2.92 2.49 -24.37
C ASN A 72 2.54 3.99 -24.47
N GLY A 73 3.48 4.90 -24.20
CA GLY A 73 3.25 6.36 -24.28
C GLY A 73 2.58 6.97 -23.05
N THR A 74 2.76 6.35 -21.88
CA THR A 74 2.25 6.82 -20.58
C THR A 74 3.38 7.20 -19.60
N VAL A 75 4.58 7.49 -20.12
CA VAL A 75 5.72 8.01 -19.34
C VAL A 75 5.34 9.32 -18.63
N LEU A 76 5.77 9.44 -17.37
CA LEU A 76 5.61 10.61 -16.52
C LEU A 76 6.92 11.40 -16.46
N ARG A 77 6.83 12.70 -16.20
CA ARG A 77 8.00 13.58 -16.06
C ARG A 77 8.94 13.15 -14.94
N SER A 78 8.41 12.69 -13.81
CA SER A 78 9.19 12.30 -12.61
C SER A 78 9.73 10.87 -12.63
N ALA A 79 9.33 10.05 -13.62
CA ALA A 79 9.68 8.64 -13.66
C ALA A 79 10.56 8.35 -14.89
N ALA A 80 11.87 8.33 -14.67
CA ALA A 80 12.87 8.00 -15.68
C ALA A 80 13.08 6.48 -15.81
N GLU A 81 11.99 5.73 -15.92
CA GLU A 81 12.01 4.26 -15.99
C GLU A 81 11.72 3.77 -17.42
N VAL A 82 12.62 2.92 -17.94
CA VAL A 82 12.48 2.26 -19.23
C VAL A 82 12.54 0.76 -19.05
N GLU A 83 11.54 0.05 -19.56
CA GLU A 83 11.51 -1.41 -19.53
C GLU A 83 11.76 -1.97 -20.93
N LEU A 84 12.66 -2.93 -21.03
CA LEU A 84 13.04 -3.64 -22.24
C LEU A 84 12.80 -5.14 -22.06
N VAL A 85 12.09 -5.74 -23.02
CA VAL A 85 11.96 -7.18 -23.14
C VAL A 85 12.86 -7.68 -24.27
N LEU A 86 13.70 -8.66 -23.97
CA LEU A 86 14.63 -9.30 -24.90
C LEU A 86 14.11 -10.69 -25.23
N PHE A 87 13.72 -10.89 -26.48
CA PHE A 87 13.41 -12.22 -26.99
C PHE A 87 14.71 -12.89 -27.44
N LEU A 88 15.01 -14.06 -26.89
CA LEU A 88 16.29 -14.74 -27.08
C LEU A 88 16.11 -16.07 -27.82
N SER A 89 17.14 -16.46 -28.59
CA SER A 89 17.14 -17.71 -29.36
C SER A 89 17.23 -18.96 -28.49
N CYS A 90 17.71 -18.85 -27.25
CA CYS A 90 17.91 -19.98 -26.35
C CYS A 90 16.63 -20.47 -25.67
N PHE A 91 15.51 -19.77 -25.84
CA PHE A 91 14.23 -20.18 -25.27
C PHE A 91 13.31 -20.67 -26.38
N HIS A 92 12.92 -21.94 -26.28
CA HIS A 92 12.03 -22.61 -27.24
C HIS A 92 10.67 -22.93 -26.59
N SER A 93 10.57 -22.82 -25.27
CA SER A 93 9.35 -23.03 -24.49
C SER A 93 9.35 -22.16 -23.22
N PHE A 94 8.18 -22.04 -22.59
CA PHE A 94 8.05 -21.39 -21.28
C PHE A 94 8.86 -22.12 -20.19
N GLN A 95 8.95 -23.44 -20.28
CA GLN A 95 9.73 -24.26 -19.34
C GLN A 95 11.22 -23.95 -19.44
N GLU A 96 11.76 -23.79 -20.65
CA GLU A 96 13.15 -23.39 -20.86
C GLU A 96 13.42 -21.98 -20.38
N GLU A 97 12.52 -21.02 -20.65
CA GLU A 97 12.63 -19.66 -20.11
C GLU A 97 12.78 -19.73 -18.58
N ALA A 98 11.93 -20.50 -17.91
CA ALA A 98 11.98 -20.62 -16.45
C ALA A 98 13.25 -21.30 -15.93
N MET A 99 13.69 -22.38 -16.59
CA MET A 99 14.86 -23.14 -16.17
C MET A 99 16.15 -22.33 -16.32
N TYR A 100 16.25 -21.53 -17.40
CA TYR A 100 17.47 -20.83 -17.77
C TYR A 100 17.43 -19.32 -17.49
N HIS A 101 16.30 -18.76 -17.02
CA HIS A 101 16.10 -17.32 -16.80
C HIS A 101 17.26 -16.65 -16.06
N HIS A 102 17.68 -17.25 -14.94
CA HIS A 102 18.73 -16.69 -14.10
C HIS A 102 20.12 -16.77 -14.76
N ALA A 103 20.41 -17.88 -15.46
CA ALA A 103 21.66 -18.04 -16.20
C ALA A 103 21.75 -16.99 -17.32
N VAL A 104 20.66 -16.77 -18.04
CA VAL A 104 20.55 -15.74 -19.08
C VAL A 104 20.70 -14.33 -18.52
N LEU A 105 20.06 -14.00 -17.39
CA LEU A 105 20.24 -12.69 -16.74
C LEU A 105 21.70 -12.43 -16.39
N ARG A 106 22.43 -13.46 -15.92
CA ARG A 106 23.87 -13.38 -15.63
C ARG A 106 24.70 -13.13 -16.89
N LEU A 107 24.38 -13.80 -17.99
CA LEU A 107 25.02 -13.58 -19.30
C LEU A 107 24.80 -12.15 -19.80
N ILE A 108 23.55 -11.67 -19.75
CA ILE A 108 23.21 -10.29 -20.14
C ILE A 108 23.97 -9.30 -19.26
N ARG A 109 23.99 -9.52 -17.93
CA ARG A 109 24.71 -8.66 -16.98
C ARG A 109 26.20 -8.55 -17.33
N LYS A 110 26.87 -9.68 -17.56
CA LYS A 110 28.29 -9.73 -17.95
C LYS A 110 28.53 -8.95 -19.24
N LYS A 111 27.68 -9.13 -20.25
CA LYS A 111 27.82 -8.41 -21.52
C LYS A 111 27.60 -6.90 -21.37
N VAL A 112 26.55 -6.49 -20.66
CA VAL A 112 26.25 -5.07 -20.40
C VAL A 112 27.41 -4.39 -19.67
N TRP A 113 28.06 -5.08 -18.73
CA TRP A 113 29.23 -4.57 -18.02
C TRP A 113 30.42 -4.26 -18.93
N HIS A 114 30.58 -4.98 -20.03
CA HIS A 114 31.66 -4.76 -21.01
C HIS A 114 31.30 -3.74 -22.11
N CYS A 115 30.11 -3.13 -22.07
CA CYS A 115 29.70 -2.15 -23.07
C CYS A 115 30.41 -0.80 -22.86
N ARG A 116 31.37 -0.48 -23.74
CA ARG A 116 32.12 0.80 -23.69
C ARG A 116 31.21 2.03 -23.83
N ASP A 117 30.17 1.95 -24.65
CA ASP A 117 29.24 3.06 -24.85
C ASP A 117 28.41 3.37 -23.58
N LEU A 118 28.03 2.34 -22.81
CA LEU A 118 27.33 2.54 -21.53
C LEU A 118 28.25 3.09 -20.44
N LEU A 119 29.54 2.75 -20.47
CA LEU A 119 30.54 3.39 -19.61
C LEU A 119 30.65 4.89 -19.93
N ALA A 120 30.56 5.28 -21.21
CA ALA A 120 30.53 6.69 -21.62
C ALA A 120 29.27 7.43 -21.11
N PHE A 121 28.15 6.71 -20.94
CA PHE A 121 26.92 7.24 -20.32
C PHE A 121 26.93 7.20 -18.77
N LYS A 122 28.07 6.91 -18.13
CA LYS A 122 28.22 6.80 -16.67
C LYS A 122 27.19 5.82 -16.06
N LEU A 123 27.27 4.56 -16.47
CA LEU A 123 26.62 3.46 -15.75
C LEU A 123 27.00 3.53 -14.26
N LYS A 124 26.01 3.65 -13.37
CA LYS A 124 26.23 3.71 -11.91
C LYS A 124 26.07 2.36 -11.26
N ASP A 125 24.89 1.76 -11.43
CA ASP A 125 24.52 0.52 -10.76
C ASP A 125 24.06 -0.52 -11.79
N LEU A 126 24.37 -1.80 -11.51
CA LEU A 126 23.94 -2.95 -12.31
C LEU A 126 23.70 -4.16 -11.40
N TRP A 127 22.43 -4.54 -11.22
CA TRP A 127 22.04 -5.62 -10.30
C TRP A 127 20.82 -6.39 -10.81
N VAL A 128 20.59 -7.58 -10.26
CA VAL A 128 19.39 -8.36 -10.53
C VAL A 128 18.36 -8.05 -9.45
N ALA A 129 17.20 -7.54 -9.85
CA ALA A 129 16.07 -7.33 -8.96
C ALA A 129 15.24 -8.61 -8.88
N HIS A 130 14.94 -9.05 -7.66
CA HIS A 130 14.10 -10.20 -7.40
C HIS A 130 12.62 -9.81 -7.54
N GLY A 131 11.86 -10.60 -8.31
CA GLY A 131 10.47 -10.29 -8.64
C GLY A 131 9.83 -11.37 -9.52
N VAL A 132 8.69 -11.04 -10.12
CA VAL A 132 7.89 -11.95 -10.98
C VAL A 132 7.83 -11.37 -12.40
N PRO A 133 8.74 -11.75 -13.32
CA PRO A 133 9.96 -12.53 -13.10
C PRO A 133 11.13 -11.65 -12.60
N ASN A 134 12.25 -12.27 -12.25
CA ASN A 134 13.49 -11.53 -11.93
C ASN A 134 13.93 -10.69 -13.13
N THR A 135 14.50 -9.50 -12.87
CA THR A 135 14.87 -8.56 -13.93
C THR A 135 16.28 -8.03 -13.72
N LEU A 136 16.97 -7.67 -14.80
CA LEU A 136 18.25 -6.97 -14.72
C LEU A 136 17.98 -5.47 -14.70
N VAL A 137 18.38 -4.78 -13.64
CA VAL A 137 18.21 -3.33 -13.50
C VAL A 137 19.56 -2.66 -13.62
N LEU A 138 19.60 -1.58 -14.41
CA LEU A 138 20.75 -0.70 -14.51
C LEU A 138 20.34 0.76 -14.42
N THR A 139 21.26 1.59 -13.93
CA THR A 139 21.03 3.03 -13.79
C THR A 139 22.10 3.82 -14.56
N ILE A 140 21.65 4.79 -15.35
CA ILE A 140 22.50 5.57 -16.25
C ILE A 140 22.31 7.06 -15.97
N GLN A 141 23.40 7.81 -15.89
CA GLN A 141 23.35 9.27 -15.77
C GLN A 141 24.18 9.93 -16.88
N THR A 142 23.50 10.43 -17.91
CA THR A 142 24.18 11.13 -19.01
C THR A 142 24.63 12.53 -18.60
N ARG A 143 25.59 13.12 -19.33
CA ARG A 143 26.00 14.52 -19.10
C ARG A 143 24.87 15.53 -19.37
N GLU A 144 23.91 15.13 -20.21
CA GLU A 144 22.82 15.99 -20.69
C GLU A 144 21.52 15.84 -19.89
N ILE A 145 21.44 14.85 -19.00
CA ILE A 145 20.29 14.55 -18.13
C ILE A 145 20.81 14.42 -16.70
N ALA A 146 20.44 15.36 -15.83
CA ALA A 146 20.85 15.34 -14.43
C ALA A 146 20.22 14.18 -13.64
N GLU A 147 19.00 13.78 -14.01
CA GLU A 147 18.26 12.68 -13.40
C GLU A 147 18.84 11.31 -13.77
N LEU A 148 18.67 10.34 -12.88
CA LEU A 148 19.08 8.96 -13.10
C LEU A 148 18.03 8.24 -13.95
N ILE A 149 18.44 7.64 -15.07
CA ILE A 149 17.58 6.80 -15.90
C ILE A 149 17.72 5.36 -15.44
N THR A 150 16.63 4.77 -14.97
CA THR A 150 16.56 3.36 -14.60
C THR A 150 16.08 2.56 -15.81
N ILE A 151 16.88 1.59 -16.26
CA ILE A 151 16.52 0.67 -17.34
C ILE A 151 16.40 -0.74 -16.76
N THR A 152 15.25 -1.36 -16.98
CA THR A 152 14.96 -2.74 -16.58
C THR A 152 14.94 -3.62 -17.82
N ILE A 153 15.67 -4.73 -17.78
CA ILE A 153 15.81 -5.70 -18.86
C ILE A 153 15.23 -7.05 -18.40
N VAL A 154 14.34 -7.60 -19.21
CA VAL A 154 13.70 -8.90 -18.94
C VAL A 154 13.87 -9.83 -20.15
N PRO A 155 14.60 -10.95 -20.04
CA PRO A 155 14.66 -11.94 -21.09
C PRO A 155 13.33 -12.71 -21.15
N ALA A 156 12.91 -13.13 -22.35
CA ALA A 156 11.61 -13.77 -22.56
C ALA A 156 11.62 -14.75 -23.74
N TYR A 157 10.82 -15.81 -23.65
CA TYR A 157 10.51 -16.70 -24.74
C TYR A 157 9.66 -15.99 -25.80
N ARG A 158 9.99 -16.18 -27.08
CA ARG A 158 9.22 -15.62 -28.19
C ARG A 158 8.01 -16.50 -28.53
N ALA A 159 7.05 -16.54 -27.62
CA ALA A 159 5.81 -17.32 -27.79
C ALA A 159 4.93 -16.83 -28.96
N LEU A 160 5.08 -15.57 -29.36
CA LEU A 160 4.28 -14.94 -30.40
C LEU A 160 5.10 -14.69 -31.67
N GLY A 161 4.51 -15.06 -32.81
CA GLY A 161 5.00 -14.70 -34.14
C GLY A 161 4.89 -13.19 -34.43
N PRO A 162 5.19 -12.77 -35.68
CA PRO A 162 4.96 -11.40 -36.12
C PRO A 162 3.50 -10.97 -35.89
N LEU A 163 3.31 -9.86 -35.17
CA LEU A 163 1.98 -9.35 -34.84
C LEU A 163 1.39 -8.55 -36.02
N ALA A 164 0.32 -9.05 -36.61
CA ALA A 164 -0.51 -8.32 -37.56
C ALA A 164 -1.56 -7.43 -36.86
N PRO A 165 -2.17 -6.45 -37.54
CA PRO A 165 -3.35 -5.75 -37.02
C PRO A 165 -4.46 -6.75 -36.67
N ASN A 166 -5.11 -6.60 -35.52
CA ASN A 166 -6.13 -7.52 -34.98
C ASN A 166 -5.65 -8.96 -34.69
N PHE A 167 -4.34 -9.16 -34.54
CA PHE A 167 -3.78 -10.46 -34.19
C PHE A 167 -4.34 -10.98 -32.85
N GLN A 168 -4.96 -12.15 -32.90
CA GLN A 168 -5.28 -12.95 -31.74
C GLN A 168 -4.28 -14.11 -31.67
N PRO A 169 -3.58 -14.30 -30.55
CA PRO A 169 -2.69 -15.45 -30.39
C PRO A 169 -3.47 -16.75 -30.53
N PRO A 170 -2.90 -17.76 -31.21
CA PRO A 170 -3.49 -19.09 -31.25
C PRO A 170 -3.72 -19.63 -29.83
N PRO A 171 -4.89 -20.23 -29.51
CA PRO A 171 -5.20 -20.75 -28.18
C PRO A 171 -4.13 -21.72 -27.63
N GLU A 172 -3.44 -22.43 -28.51
CA GLU A 172 -2.38 -23.38 -28.20
C GLU A 172 -1.23 -22.73 -27.41
N VAL A 173 -0.96 -21.44 -27.66
CA VAL A 173 0.05 -20.66 -26.93
C VAL A 173 -0.37 -20.48 -25.46
N TYR A 174 -1.67 -20.26 -25.21
CA TYR A 174 -2.18 -20.15 -23.84
C TYR A 174 -2.29 -21.52 -23.17
N VAL A 175 -2.61 -22.58 -23.93
CA VAL A 175 -2.60 -23.96 -23.40
C VAL A 175 -1.18 -24.36 -22.97
N SER A 176 -0.16 -24.04 -23.76
CA SER A 176 1.23 -24.32 -23.40
C SER A 176 1.69 -23.49 -22.20
N LEU A 177 1.26 -22.23 -22.11
CA LEU A 177 1.47 -21.38 -20.93
C LEU A 177 0.87 -21.98 -19.66
N ILE A 178 -0.40 -22.42 -19.70
CA ILE A 178 -1.09 -23.02 -18.55
C ILE A 178 -0.39 -24.30 -18.10
N LYS A 179 0.09 -25.11 -19.06
CA LYS A 179 0.82 -26.35 -18.78
C LYS A 179 2.22 -26.15 -18.21
N ALA A 180 2.80 -24.95 -18.30
CA ALA A 180 4.14 -24.68 -17.77
C ALA A 180 4.22 -24.70 -16.24
N LEU A 181 3.08 -24.69 -15.52
CA LEU A 181 2.96 -24.89 -14.06
C LEU A 181 3.90 -24.01 -13.21
N ILE A 182 4.01 -22.73 -13.58
CA ILE A 182 4.79 -21.73 -12.84
C ILE A 182 3.87 -20.69 -12.21
N TYR A 183 4.38 -19.99 -11.19
CA TYR A 183 3.73 -18.84 -10.56
C TYR A 183 3.12 -17.87 -11.59
N PRO A 184 1.84 -17.45 -11.42
CA PRO A 184 1.17 -16.54 -12.34
C PRO A 184 1.97 -15.27 -12.59
N GLY A 185 2.06 -14.85 -13.87
CA GLY A 185 2.70 -13.61 -14.27
C GLY A 185 4.18 -13.71 -14.65
N ASN A 186 4.88 -14.80 -14.32
CA ASN A 186 6.31 -14.96 -14.65
C ASN A 186 6.60 -14.87 -16.16
N PHE A 187 5.71 -15.40 -17.00
CA PHE A 187 5.85 -15.37 -18.45
C PHE A 187 5.13 -14.19 -19.11
N SER A 188 4.66 -13.21 -18.33
CA SER A 188 4.06 -12.00 -18.89
C SER A 188 4.95 -11.26 -19.91
N PRO A 189 6.31 -11.27 -19.81
CA PRO A 189 7.18 -10.68 -20.83
C PRO A 189 7.01 -11.30 -22.23
N SER A 190 6.66 -12.58 -22.32
CA SER A 190 6.39 -13.26 -23.60
C SER A 190 5.22 -12.64 -24.37
N PHE A 191 4.29 -11.97 -23.65
CA PHE A 191 3.11 -11.29 -24.21
C PHE A 191 3.23 -9.76 -24.14
N SER A 192 4.42 -9.24 -23.85
CA SER A 192 4.67 -7.82 -23.59
C SER A 192 4.26 -6.90 -24.74
N GLU A 193 4.31 -7.37 -25.98
CA GLU A 193 3.83 -6.61 -27.13
C GLU A 193 2.31 -6.44 -27.14
N LEU A 194 1.54 -7.47 -26.73
CA LEU A 194 0.09 -7.37 -26.60
C LEU A 194 -0.28 -6.39 -25.49
N GLN A 195 0.37 -6.52 -24.33
CA GLN A 195 0.19 -5.61 -23.19
C GLN A 195 0.49 -4.15 -23.59
N ARG A 196 1.62 -3.92 -24.26
CA ARG A 196 1.98 -2.61 -24.81
C ARG A 196 0.91 -2.11 -25.77
N ASN A 197 0.53 -2.92 -26.76
CA ASN A 197 -0.39 -2.53 -27.82
C ASN A 197 -1.80 -2.22 -27.30
N PHE A 198 -2.23 -2.92 -26.24
CA PHE A 198 -3.52 -2.69 -25.56
C PHE A 198 -3.67 -1.26 -25.04
N VAL A 199 -2.57 -0.64 -24.58
CA VAL A 199 -2.54 0.75 -24.10
C VAL A 199 -2.06 1.73 -25.18
N LYS A 200 -1.07 1.32 -25.99
CA LYS A 200 -0.41 2.19 -26.98
C LYS A 200 -1.36 2.71 -28.05
N HIS A 201 -2.37 1.95 -28.47
CA HIS A 201 -3.28 2.36 -29.55
C HIS A 201 -4.57 3.03 -29.02
N ARG A 202 -4.56 3.52 -27.78
CA ARG A 202 -5.68 4.27 -27.19
C ARG A 202 -5.61 5.77 -27.52
N PRO A 203 -6.76 6.48 -27.51
CA PRO A 203 -6.82 7.92 -27.76
C PRO A 203 -5.90 8.73 -26.83
N THR A 204 -5.40 9.87 -27.33
CA THR A 204 -4.48 10.74 -26.56
C THR A 204 -5.09 11.18 -25.23
N LYS A 205 -6.38 11.50 -25.20
CA LYS A 205 -7.10 11.90 -23.97
C LYS A 205 -7.13 10.78 -22.92
N LEU A 206 -7.37 9.53 -23.34
CA LEU A 206 -7.31 8.38 -22.45
C LEU A 206 -5.88 8.17 -21.91
N LYS A 207 -4.85 8.37 -22.74
CA LYS A 207 -3.45 8.33 -22.27
C LYS A 207 -3.10 9.47 -21.32
N SER A 208 -3.77 10.62 -21.39
CA SER A 208 -3.64 11.69 -20.41
C SER A 208 -4.27 11.29 -19.08
N LEU A 209 -5.46 10.68 -19.10
CA LEU A 209 -6.10 10.13 -17.90
C LEU A 209 -5.24 9.03 -17.25
N LEU A 210 -4.68 8.10 -18.03
CA LEU A 210 -3.79 7.07 -17.50
C LEU A 210 -2.54 7.66 -16.82
N LYS A 211 -2.00 8.77 -17.33
CA LYS A 211 -0.89 9.47 -16.66
C LYS A 211 -1.35 10.08 -15.33
N LEU A 212 -2.53 10.68 -15.29
CA LEU A 212 -3.11 11.25 -14.08
C LEU A 212 -3.29 10.18 -12.99
N VAL A 213 -3.90 9.04 -13.34
CA VAL A 213 -4.10 7.90 -12.41
C VAL A 213 -2.77 7.33 -11.93
N LYS A 214 -1.78 7.19 -12.82
CA LYS A 214 -0.44 6.72 -12.43
C LYS A 214 0.25 7.70 -11.49
N HIS A 215 0.13 9.00 -11.75
CA HIS A 215 0.67 10.02 -10.86
C HIS A 215 -0.01 9.97 -9.48
N TRP A 216 -1.34 9.87 -9.44
CA TRP A 216 -2.11 9.67 -8.21
C TRP A 216 -1.66 8.42 -7.44
N TYR A 217 -1.43 7.30 -8.12
CA TYR A 217 -0.98 6.06 -7.49
C TYR A 217 0.46 6.13 -6.95
N LEU A 218 1.33 6.92 -7.61
CA LEU A 218 2.74 7.08 -7.22
C LEU A 218 2.97 8.18 -6.19
N GLU A 219 2.07 9.16 -6.07
CA GLU A 219 2.05 10.03 -4.91
C GLU A 219 1.80 9.14 -3.68
N ARG A 220 2.81 9.01 -2.81
CA ARG A 220 2.60 8.42 -1.48
C ARG A 220 1.37 9.07 -0.87
N ALA A 221 0.53 8.27 -0.21
CA ALA A 221 -0.61 8.77 0.56
C ALA A 221 -0.17 10.01 1.35
N ARG A 222 -0.66 11.18 0.94
CA ARG A 222 -0.39 12.41 1.70
C ARG A 222 -1.26 12.34 2.93
N ASP A 223 -0.70 12.77 4.05
CA ASP A 223 -1.53 13.09 5.20
C ASP A 223 -2.56 14.13 4.75
N ILE A 224 -3.82 13.87 5.05
CA ILE A 224 -4.92 14.80 4.81
C ILE A 224 -5.20 15.57 6.09
N GLN A 225 -5.64 16.82 5.92
CA GLN A 225 -6.11 17.64 7.02
C GLN A 225 -7.49 17.16 7.46
N VAL A 226 -7.69 16.97 8.76
CA VAL A 226 -8.97 16.62 9.37
C VAL A 226 -9.28 17.64 10.44
N THR A 227 -10.42 18.30 10.31
CA THR A 227 -10.97 19.14 11.37
C THR A 227 -11.88 18.31 12.26
N VAL A 228 -11.51 18.15 13.53
CA VAL A 228 -12.31 17.43 14.54
C VAL A 228 -13.12 18.44 15.34
N GLU A 229 -14.43 18.43 15.08
CA GLU A 229 -15.42 19.29 15.72
C GLU A 229 -16.03 18.59 16.94
N GLN A 230 -16.10 19.29 18.07
CA GLN A 230 -16.79 18.81 19.27
C GLN A 230 -17.51 19.98 19.93
N TYR A 231 -18.76 19.76 20.32
CA TYR A 231 -19.56 20.80 20.96
C TYR A 231 -18.88 21.33 22.23
N GLY A 232 -18.70 22.65 22.31
CA GLY A 232 -18.07 23.32 23.46
C GLY A 232 -16.53 23.35 23.45
N TYR A 233 -15.89 22.84 22.39
CA TYR A 233 -14.43 22.84 22.24
C TYR A 233 -14.01 23.54 20.95
N LEU A 234 -12.77 24.05 20.94
CA LEU A 234 -12.16 24.55 19.71
C LEU A 234 -11.86 23.39 18.74
N ASP A 235 -12.05 23.65 17.45
CA ASP A 235 -11.72 22.73 16.38
C ASP A 235 -10.28 22.24 16.48
N LEU A 236 -10.10 20.92 16.49
CA LEU A 236 -8.79 20.29 16.51
C LEU A 236 -8.41 19.91 15.08
N ILE A 237 -7.30 20.47 14.59
CA ILE A 237 -6.77 20.17 13.27
C ILE A 237 -5.73 19.07 13.38
N LEU A 238 -5.93 17.96 12.66
CA LEU A 238 -5.01 16.82 12.59
C LEU A 238 -4.54 16.58 11.16
N TRP A 239 -3.32 16.10 11.03
CA TRP A 239 -2.80 15.52 9.78
C TRP A 239 -2.78 14.00 9.93
N VAL A 240 -3.48 13.29 9.04
CA VAL A 240 -3.65 11.84 9.10
C VAL A 240 -3.46 11.19 7.74
N ASP A 241 -2.74 10.08 7.70
CA ASP A 241 -2.68 9.25 6.51
C ASP A 241 -4.08 8.62 6.27
N PRO A 242 -4.73 8.89 5.13
CA PRO A 242 -6.08 8.38 4.87
C PRO A 242 -6.16 6.86 4.80
N TYR A 243 -5.04 6.15 4.66
CA TYR A 243 -4.97 4.69 4.65
C TYR A 243 -4.74 4.08 6.03
N GLU A 244 -4.39 4.88 7.03
CA GLU A 244 -4.27 4.40 8.40
C GLU A 244 -5.64 4.10 9.02
N PRO A 245 -5.74 3.07 9.88
CA PRO A 245 -6.99 2.78 10.58
C PRO A 245 -7.39 3.93 11.52
N ILE A 246 -8.69 4.22 11.58
CA ILE A 246 -9.30 5.30 12.36
C ILE A 246 -8.95 5.20 13.86
N ARG A 247 -8.63 4.02 14.40
CA ARG A 247 -8.10 3.89 15.77
C ARG A 247 -6.88 4.78 16.03
N LYS A 248 -5.96 4.91 15.06
CA LYS A 248 -4.77 5.79 15.19
C LYS A 248 -5.16 7.25 15.24
N MET A 249 -6.18 7.65 14.48
CA MET A 249 -6.73 9.01 14.58
C MET A 249 -7.38 9.25 15.94
N LYS A 250 -8.14 8.29 16.48
CA LYS A 250 -8.69 8.36 17.85
C LYS A 250 -7.59 8.48 18.91
N GLU A 251 -6.48 7.76 18.74
CA GLU A 251 -5.30 7.90 19.61
C GLU A 251 -4.69 9.31 19.51
N LYS A 252 -4.56 9.89 18.32
CA LYS A 252 -4.10 11.29 18.14
C LYS A 252 -5.04 12.31 18.82
N ILE A 253 -6.35 12.12 18.69
CA ILE A 253 -7.36 12.94 19.37
C ILE A 253 -7.22 12.81 20.89
N TRP A 254 -7.07 11.57 21.37
CA TRP A 254 -6.88 11.27 22.79
C TRP A 254 -5.63 11.96 23.35
N GLN A 255 -4.49 11.85 22.65
CA GLN A 255 -3.24 12.52 23.03
C GLN A 255 -3.37 14.05 23.06
N SER A 256 -4.17 14.61 22.15
CA SER A 256 -4.32 16.06 22.03
C SER A 256 -5.26 16.66 23.08
N ARG A 257 -6.28 15.91 23.51
CA ARG A 257 -7.36 16.43 24.37
C ARG A 257 -7.50 15.75 25.74
N GLY A 258 -6.83 14.62 25.97
CA GLY A 258 -6.80 13.94 27.28
C GLY A 258 -8.11 13.25 27.69
N HIS A 259 -8.96 12.89 26.73
CA HIS A 259 -10.29 12.30 26.98
C HIS A 259 -10.25 10.93 27.68
N SER A 260 -11.21 10.63 28.56
CA SER A 260 -11.35 9.34 29.25
C SER A 260 -12.54 8.51 28.75
N GLY A 261 -13.43 9.10 27.94
CA GLY A 261 -14.62 8.46 27.38
C GLY A 261 -14.39 7.73 26.04
N LEU A 262 -15.41 6.98 25.61
CA LEU A 262 -15.41 6.31 24.31
C LEU A 262 -15.65 7.32 23.18
N GLN A 263 -14.68 7.45 22.27
CA GLN A 263 -14.79 8.33 21.11
C GLN A 263 -15.65 7.71 20.00
N ARG A 264 -16.75 8.39 19.65
CA ARG A 264 -17.57 8.12 18.47
C ARG A 264 -17.32 9.22 17.45
N LEU A 265 -16.74 8.85 16.31
CA LEU A 265 -16.40 9.76 15.23
C LEU A 265 -17.40 9.57 14.09
N SER A 266 -17.85 10.66 13.49
CA SER A 266 -18.75 10.61 12.32
C SER A 266 -18.49 11.79 11.39
N PHE A 267 -18.82 11.63 10.12
CA PHE A 267 -18.80 12.71 9.15
C PHE A 267 -20.08 12.69 8.32
N GLN A 268 -20.35 13.77 7.60
CA GLN A 268 -21.52 13.90 6.75
C GLN A 268 -21.22 14.87 5.60
N ASP A 269 -21.52 14.47 4.37
CA ASP A 269 -21.51 15.39 3.23
C ASP A 269 -22.86 16.13 3.18
N PRO A 270 -22.94 17.34 2.60
CA PRO A 270 -24.14 18.18 2.61
C PRO A 270 -25.43 17.49 2.13
N ASP A 271 -25.31 16.48 1.26
CA ASP A 271 -26.43 15.74 0.67
C ASP A 271 -26.45 14.24 1.04
N SER A 272 -25.65 13.81 2.04
CA SER A 272 -25.55 12.40 2.45
C SER A 272 -26.01 12.17 3.89
N GLU A 273 -26.34 10.91 4.21
CA GLU A 273 -26.58 10.50 5.59
C GLU A 273 -25.27 10.53 6.39
N ARG A 274 -25.37 10.83 7.68
CA ARG A 274 -24.22 10.84 8.59
C ARG A 274 -23.63 9.44 8.72
N GLN A 275 -22.34 9.31 8.43
CA GLN A 275 -21.63 8.05 8.47
C GLN A 275 -20.82 7.93 9.76
N LEU A 276 -21.02 6.83 10.49
CA LEU A 276 -20.23 6.49 11.67
C LEU A 276 -18.90 5.83 11.26
N LEU A 277 -17.80 6.36 11.80
CA LEU A 277 -16.45 5.90 11.51
C LEU A 277 -16.06 4.73 12.43
N SER A 278 -15.87 3.56 11.81
CA SER A 278 -15.40 2.34 12.47
C SER A 278 -13.91 2.41 12.78
N SER A 279 -13.51 2.03 13.99
CA SER A 279 -12.10 2.08 14.43
C SER A 279 -11.15 1.20 13.58
N HIS A 280 -11.68 0.18 12.90
CA HIS A 280 -10.89 -0.77 12.09
C HIS A 280 -10.77 -0.36 10.62
N CYS A 281 -11.61 0.57 10.15
CA CYS A 281 -11.57 1.08 8.79
C CYS A 281 -10.61 2.27 8.69
N SER A 282 -10.24 2.65 7.47
CA SER A 282 -9.47 3.87 7.18
C SER A 282 -10.38 4.97 6.60
N LEU A 283 -9.91 6.20 6.51
CA LEU A 283 -10.68 7.27 5.84
C LEU A 283 -10.86 6.98 4.34
N ALA A 284 -9.85 6.38 3.71
CA ALA A 284 -9.91 5.91 2.33
C ALA A 284 -10.99 4.84 2.11
N TYR A 285 -11.29 4.00 3.10
CA TYR A 285 -12.40 3.04 3.03
C TYR A 285 -13.75 3.75 2.83
N TYR A 286 -13.91 4.93 3.42
CA TYR A 286 -15.08 5.78 3.27
C TYR A 286 -14.98 6.74 2.07
N GLY A 287 -13.97 6.59 1.21
CA GLY A 287 -13.77 7.47 0.05
C GLY A 287 -13.21 8.86 0.38
N VAL A 288 -12.68 9.06 1.58
CA VAL A 288 -12.16 10.35 2.03
C VAL A 288 -10.67 10.46 1.72
N PHE A 289 -10.32 11.35 0.79
CA PHE A 289 -8.95 11.57 0.29
C PHE A 289 -8.50 13.03 0.34
N SER A 290 -9.29 13.92 0.95
CA SER A 290 -8.99 15.35 1.06
C SER A 290 -9.50 15.89 2.40
N HIS A 291 -9.31 17.20 2.62
CA HIS A 291 -9.79 17.90 3.82
C HIS A 291 -11.24 17.53 4.17
N ILE A 292 -11.48 17.20 5.44
CA ILE A 292 -12.80 16.79 5.94
C ILE A 292 -13.06 17.28 7.37
N HIS A 293 -14.34 17.53 7.65
CA HIS A 293 -14.85 17.82 9.00
C HIS A 293 -15.43 16.54 9.61
N ILE A 294 -14.92 16.16 10.79
CA ILE A 294 -15.35 14.99 11.54
C ILE A 294 -15.90 15.45 12.88
N CYS A 295 -17.14 15.09 13.18
CA CYS A 295 -17.73 15.34 14.49
C CYS A 295 -17.31 14.25 15.48
N LEU A 296 -16.76 14.66 16.61
CA LEU A 296 -16.45 13.84 17.77
C LEU A 296 -17.56 13.95 18.80
N LEU A 297 -18.13 12.80 19.15
CA LEU A 297 -18.98 12.63 20.32
C LEU A 297 -18.25 11.74 21.33
N GLU A 298 -17.99 12.27 22.52
CA GLU A 298 -17.49 11.49 23.64
C GLU A 298 -18.67 10.91 24.42
N THR A 299 -18.68 9.58 24.59
CA THR A 299 -19.69 8.89 25.40
C THR A 299 -19.02 8.23 26.58
N PHE A 300 -19.50 8.51 27.78
CA PHE A 300 -19.10 7.80 29.00
C PHE A 300 -20.00 6.59 29.20
N SER A 301 -19.44 5.46 29.63
CA SER A 301 -20.29 4.37 30.14
C SER A 301 -21.04 4.94 31.35
N PRO A 302 -22.37 4.75 31.46
CA PRO A 302 -23.08 5.21 32.64
C PRO A 302 -22.50 4.52 33.87
N GLU A 303 -22.22 5.29 34.92
CA GLU A 303 -22.04 4.71 36.25
C GLU A 303 -23.31 3.98 36.62
N ILE A 304 -23.16 2.73 37.05
CA ILE A 304 -24.26 1.89 37.52
C ILE A 304 -24.15 1.77 39.03
N GLN A 305 -25.30 1.61 39.68
CA GLN A 305 -25.37 1.37 41.11
C GLN A 305 -25.42 -0.13 41.38
N VAL A 306 -24.53 -0.65 42.21
CA VAL A 306 -24.58 -2.04 42.67
C VAL A 306 -24.73 -2.11 44.18
N PHE A 307 -25.37 -3.16 44.66
CA PHE A 307 -25.55 -3.42 46.09
C PHE A 307 -24.58 -4.50 46.54
N VAL A 308 -23.86 -4.27 47.64
CA VAL A 308 -23.01 -5.28 48.24
C VAL A 308 -23.67 -5.76 49.53
N LYS A 309 -24.07 -7.03 49.56
CA LYS A 309 -24.64 -7.70 50.72
C LYS A 309 -23.54 -8.16 51.65
N ASN A 310 -23.54 -7.62 52.86
CA ASN A 310 -22.59 -7.90 53.91
C ASN A 310 -22.90 -9.22 54.65
N PRO A 311 -21.91 -9.80 55.36
CA PRO A 311 -22.11 -11.00 56.17
C PRO A 311 -23.14 -10.86 57.31
N ASP A 312 -23.42 -9.64 57.76
CA ASP A 312 -24.42 -9.31 58.78
C ASP A 312 -25.86 -9.29 58.23
N GLY A 313 -26.02 -9.45 56.91
CA GLY A 313 -27.30 -9.48 56.21
C GLY A 313 -27.74 -8.15 55.61
N GLY A 314 -27.10 -7.02 55.96
CA GLY A 314 -27.38 -5.70 55.38
C GLY A 314 -26.78 -5.53 53.98
N SER A 315 -27.25 -4.54 53.21
CA SER A 315 -26.66 -4.17 51.92
C SER A 315 -26.34 -2.69 51.83
N HIS A 316 -25.24 -2.36 51.14
CA HIS A 316 -24.81 -0.98 50.89
C HIS A 316 -24.69 -0.74 49.39
N ALA A 317 -25.06 0.46 48.94
CA ALA A 317 -24.96 0.85 47.54
C ALA A 317 -23.58 1.45 47.22
N TYR A 318 -23.06 1.09 46.04
CA TYR A 318 -21.80 1.57 45.48
C TYR A 318 -22.02 1.97 44.03
N ALA A 319 -21.42 3.09 43.62
CA ALA A 319 -21.37 3.50 42.23
C ALA A 319 -20.12 2.90 41.59
N ILE A 320 -20.29 2.23 40.46
CA ILE A 320 -19.20 1.61 39.69
C ILE A 320 -19.35 1.93 38.21
N ASN A 321 -18.24 1.95 37.48
CA ASN A 321 -18.28 1.88 36.02
C ASN A 321 -18.22 0.41 35.58
N PRO A 322 -19.08 -0.06 34.66
CA PRO A 322 -19.01 -1.44 34.16
C PRO A 322 -17.63 -1.85 33.59
N LYS A 323 -16.81 -0.88 33.17
CA LYS A 323 -15.46 -1.12 32.63
C LYS A 323 -14.33 -1.03 33.66
N ASP A 324 -14.62 -0.67 34.91
CA ASP A 324 -13.63 -0.67 35.97
C ASP A 324 -13.33 -2.09 36.46
N PHE A 325 -12.16 -2.28 37.05
CA PHE A 325 -11.79 -3.56 37.64
C PHE A 325 -12.50 -3.81 38.97
N ILE A 326 -12.78 -5.08 39.30
CA ILE A 326 -13.36 -5.49 40.59
C ILE A 326 -12.60 -4.93 41.79
N LEU A 327 -11.28 -4.72 41.65
CA LEU A 327 -10.44 -4.11 42.69
C LEU A 327 -10.98 -2.75 43.16
N SER A 328 -11.50 -1.93 42.25
CA SER A 328 -12.03 -0.59 42.56
C SER A 328 -13.19 -0.65 43.56
N LEU A 329 -14.12 -1.59 43.39
CA LEU A 329 -15.21 -1.79 44.36
C LEU A 329 -14.69 -2.31 45.70
N LYS A 330 -13.66 -3.16 45.70
CA LYS A 330 -13.06 -3.63 46.96
C LYS A 330 -12.36 -2.51 47.74
N GLU A 331 -11.76 -1.55 47.04
CA GLU A 331 -11.21 -0.33 47.64
C GLU A 331 -12.33 0.48 48.30
N GLN A 332 -13.44 0.72 47.58
CA GLN A 332 -14.59 1.43 48.16
C GLN A 332 -15.18 0.72 49.40
N ILE A 333 -15.21 -0.62 49.40
CA ILE A 333 -15.64 -1.42 50.56
C ILE A 333 -14.65 -1.28 51.73
N GLU A 334 -13.34 -1.28 51.46
CA GLU A 334 -12.30 -1.08 52.48
C GLU A 334 -12.45 0.30 53.12
N ASP A 335 -12.67 1.34 52.32
CA ASP A 335 -12.85 2.71 52.81
C ASP A 335 -14.13 2.88 53.65
N LYS A 336 -15.24 2.27 53.23
CA LYS A 336 -16.52 2.39 53.94
C LYS A 336 -16.65 1.47 55.16
N LEU A 337 -16.13 0.24 55.08
CA LEU A 337 -16.36 -0.81 56.10
C LEU A 337 -15.09 -1.18 56.88
N GLY A 338 -13.92 -0.68 56.49
CA GLY A 338 -12.64 -1.01 57.14
C GLY A 338 -12.17 -2.45 56.91
N MET A 339 -12.82 -3.22 56.03
CA MET A 339 -12.43 -4.59 55.72
C MET A 339 -11.28 -4.59 54.71
N LEU A 340 -10.10 -5.07 55.09
CA LEU A 340 -8.94 -5.10 54.20
C LEU A 340 -9.24 -5.85 52.90
N ARG A 341 -8.85 -5.31 51.74
CA ARG A 341 -9.08 -5.92 50.41
C ARG A 341 -8.75 -7.41 50.33
N LYS A 342 -7.65 -7.83 50.98
CA LYS A 342 -7.20 -9.24 51.01
C LYS A 342 -8.19 -10.18 51.72
N GLN A 343 -8.97 -9.64 52.65
CA GLN A 343 -10.00 -10.38 53.39
C GLN A 343 -11.35 -10.41 52.64
N GLN A 344 -11.52 -9.61 51.58
CA GLN A 344 -12.76 -9.50 50.85
C GLN A 344 -12.86 -10.55 49.74
N GLN A 345 -13.96 -11.30 49.73
CA GLN A 345 -14.37 -12.15 48.62
C GLN A 345 -15.76 -11.72 48.13
N LEU A 346 -15.77 -11.13 46.94
CA LEU A 346 -16.99 -10.80 46.23
C LEU A 346 -17.40 -11.97 45.34
N THR A 347 -18.68 -12.31 45.41
CA THR A 347 -19.30 -13.35 44.59
C THR A 347 -20.54 -12.80 43.92
N PHE A 348 -20.73 -13.10 42.63
CA PHE A 348 -21.93 -12.76 41.86
C PHE A 348 -22.39 -14.00 41.09
N GLN A 349 -23.68 -14.33 41.17
CA GLN A 349 -24.28 -15.53 40.55
C GLN A 349 -23.52 -16.84 40.84
N GLY A 350 -22.92 -16.97 42.02
CA GLY A 350 -22.12 -18.14 42.42
C GLY A 350 -20.66 -18.14 41.92
N GLN A 351 -20.23 -17.14 41.14
CA GLN A 351 -18.87 -16.98 40.66
C GLN A 351 -18.07 -16.00 41.54
N VAL A 352 -16.83 -16.36 41.89
CA VAL A 352 -15.91 -15.48 42.61
C VAL A 352 -15.30 -14.45 41.66
N LEU A 353 -15.36 -13.18 42.05
CA LEU A 353 -14.88 -12.07 41.25
C LEU A 353 -13.39 -11.81 41.48
N HIS A 354 -12.64 -11.64 40.38
CA HIS A 354 -11.19 -11.47 40.38
C HIS A 354 -10.79 -10.01 40.19
N ASP A 355 -9.79 -9.56 40.97
CA ASP A 355 -9.40 -8.15 41.12
C ASP A 355 -9.05 -7.44 39.81
N GLN A 356 -8.50 -8.15 38.82
CA GLN A 356 -8.01 -7.59 37.55
C GLN A 356 -8.97 -7.79 36.36
N VAL A 357 -10.20 -8.22 36.63
CA VAL A 357 -11.26 -8.40 35.62
C VAL A 357 -12.26 -7.27 35.77
N ASP A 358 -12.86 -6.80 34.67
CA ASP A 358 -13.88 -5.75 34.72
C ASP A 358 -15.28 -6.29 35.08
N PHE A 359 -16.18 -5.41 35.55
CA PHE A 359 -17.54 -5.79 35.92
C PHE A 359 -18.36 -6.31 34.72
N ALA A 360 -18.14 -5.76 33.52
CA ALA A 360 -18.84 -6.14 32.29
C ALA A 360 -18.57 -7.59 31.87
N CYS A 361 -17.35 -8.11 32.10
CA CYS A 361 -16.99 -9.50 31.85
C CYS A 361 -17.82 -10.50 32.69
N TYR A 362 -18.30 -10.08 33.87
CA TYR A 362 -19.19 -10.88 34.72
C TYR A 362 -20.68 -10.64 34.45
N GLY A 363 -21.01 -9.77 33.49
CA GLY A 363 -22.39 -9.42 33.16
C GLY A 363 -23.12 -8.66 34.28
N ILE A 364 -22.39 -7.99 35.17
CA ILE A 364 -22.97 -7.19 36.26
C ILE A 364 -23.64 -5.95 35.68
N GLN A 365 -24.91 -5.73 36.04
CA GLN A 365 -25.77 -4.66 35.57
C GLN A 365 -26.20 -3.74 36.71
N ASP A 366 -26.89 -2.66 36.35
CA ASP A 366 -27.44 -1.73 37.32
C ASP A 366 -28.41 -2.42 38.29
N SER A 367 -28.32 -2.03 39.55
CA SER A 367 -29.07 -2.57 40.68
C SER A 367 -28.80 -4.03 41.05
N ASP A 368 -27.75 -4.65 40.50
CA ASP A 368 -27.35 -6.00 40.87
C ASP A 368 -26.79 -6.08 42.30
N THR A 369 -26.96 -7.25 42.94
CA THR A 369 -26.46 -7.51 44.30
C THR A 369 -25.29 -8.50 44.30
N LEU A 370 -24.13 -8.04 44.76
CA LEU A 370 -22.94 -8.83 45.02
C LEU A 370 -22.91 -9.31 46.46
N ILE A 371 -22.38 -10.50 46.71
CA ILE A 371 -22.25 -11.05 48.06
C ILE A 371 -20.81 -10.85 48.54
N LEU A 372 -20.64 -10.14 49.66
CA LEU A 372 -19.37 -10.00 50.35
C LEU A 372 -19.24 -11.07 51.43
N SER A 373 -18.17 -11.84 51.34
CA SER A 373 -17.77 -12.82 52.33
C SER A 373 -16.33 -12.56 52.79
N ARG A 374 -16.03 -12.97 54.03
CA ARG A 374 -14.70 -12.80 54.61
C ARG A 374 -13.84 -14.04 54.35
N LYS A 375 -12.71 -13.89 53.67
CA LYS A 375 -11.68 -14.93 53.60
C LYS A 375 -11.02 -15.05 54.97
N ARG A 376 -10.92 -16.28 55.50
CA ARG A 376 -10.02 -16.56 56.62
C ARG A 376 -8.58 -16.52 56.08
N ALA A 377 -7.70 -15.83 56.79
CA ALA A 377 -6.30 -15.70 56.45
C ALA A 377 -5.60 -17.05 56.36
#